data_AF-A0A9X5AQL6-F1
#
_entry.id   AF-A0A9X5AQL6-F1
#
_cell.length_a   1.000
_cell.length_b   1.000
_cell.length_c   1.000
_cell.angle_alpha   90.00
_cell.angle_beta   90.00
_cell.angle_gamma   90.00
#
_symmetry.space_group_name_H-M   'P 1'
#
loop_
_entity.id
_entity.type
_entity.pdbx_description
1 polymer ?
#
loop_
_entity_poly.entity_id
_entity_poly.type
_entity_poly.pdbx_seq_one_letter_code
_entity_poly.pdbx_strand_id
1 'polypeptide(L)'
;MATYQVRFFKTLLSSDGHPFCCLQDVLEIRNADTPDSAVAQAEQEYERLHNVSQWNRWADIIEVSEVTCRRATRRRAAARMATARAA
;
A
#
# COMPACT_ATOMS: atom_id res chain seq x y z
N MET A 1 -11.80 -4.88 -10.52
CA MET A 1 -10.98 -5.26 -9.35
C MET A 1 -10.23 -4.02 -8.89
N ALA A 2 -10.26 -3.76 -7.58
CA ALA A 2 -9.63 -2.58 -6.99
C ALA A 2 -8.21 -2.91 -6.52
N THR A 3 -7.44 -1.87 -6.24
CA THR A 3 -6.16 -2.00 -5.53
C THR A 3 -6.38 -1.53 -4.11
N TYR A 4 -6.01 -2.34 -3.14
CA TYR A 4 -6.11 -2.00 -1.74
C TYR A 4 -4.71 -1.88 -1.16
N GLN A 5 -4.54 -0.91 -0.27
CA GLN A 5 -3.36 -0.78 0.55
C GLN A 5 -3.74 -1.21 1.97
N VAL A 6 -3.08 -2.25 2.45
CA VAL A 6 -3.24 -2.78 3.80
C VAL A 6 -2.05 -2.34 4.62
N ARG A 7 -2.29 -1.65 5.72
CA ARG A 7 -1.27 -1.12 6.62
C ARG A 7 -1.33 -1.85 7.94
N PHE A 8 -0.19 -2.32 8.40
CA PHE A 8 -0.04 -3.03 9.65
C PHE A 8 0.56 -2.11 10.69
N PHE A 9 -0.14 -1.92 11.80
CA PHE A 9 0.33 -1.10 12.92
C PHE A 9 0.50 -1.95 14.17
N LYS A 10 1.52 -1.62 14.94
CA LYS A 10 1.77 -2.18 16.27
C LYS A 10 1.69 -1.09 17.31
N THR A 11 0.98 -1.37 18.40
CA THR A 11 0.91 -0.48 19.55
C THR A 11 2.12 -0.78 20.43
N LEU A 12 3.00 0.20 20.54
CA LEU A 12 4.21 0.12 21.34
C LEU A 12 4.13 1.14 22.47
N LEU A 13 4.92 0.91 23.52
CA LEU A 13 5.11 1.89 24.59
C LEU A 13 6.39 2.66 24.32
N SER A 14 6.30 3.99 24.41
CA SER A 14 7.49 4.85 24.48
C SER A 14 8.26 4.53 25.75
N SER A 15 9.53 4.93 25.81
CA SER A 15 10.33 4.84 27.04
C SER A 15 9.68 5.56 28.23
N ASP A 16 8.85 6.56 27.97
CA ASP A 16 8.07 7.31 28.96
C ASP A 16 6.77 6.59 29.39
N GLY A 17 6.49 5.41 28.82
CA GLY A 17 5.27 4.63 29.09
C GLY A 17 4.03 5.07 28.30
N HIS A 18 4.15 6.02 27.37
CA HIS A 18 3.04 6.45 26.52
C HIS A 18 2.81 5.46 25.35
N PRO A 19 1.58 4.95 25.14
CA PRO A 19 1.27 4.11 24.01
C PRO A 19 1.28 4.94 22.72
N PHE A 20 1.91 4.40 21.67
CA PHE A 20 1.88 4.98 20.33
C PHE A 20 1.75 3.87 19.27
N CYS A 21 1.05 4.20 18.19
CA CYS A 21 0.93 3.30 17.05
C CYS A 21 2.13 3.50 16.12
N CYS A 22 2.89 2.43 15.91
CA CYS A 22 4.00 2.40 14.98
C CYS A 22 3.58 1.63 13.73
N LEU A 23 3.73 2.24 12.55
CA LEU A 23 3.55 1.56 11.28
C LEU A 23 4.66 0.53 11.10
N GLN A 24 4.29 -0.75 11.05
CA GLN A 24 5.22 -1.86 10.86
C GLN A 24 5.46 -2.12 9.39
N ASP A 25 4.39 -2.20 8.59
CA ASP A 25 4.48 -2.56 7.19
C ASP A 25 3.28 -2.07 6.38
N VAL A 26 3.46 -2.03 5.06
CA VAL A 26 2.45 -1.64 4.10
C VAL A 26 2.46 -2.59 2.91
N LEU A 27 1.38 -3.35 2.75
CA LEU A 27 1.20 -4.28 1.64
C LEU A 27 0.19 -3.71 0.64
N GLU A 28 0.58 -3.66 -0.63
CA GLU A 28 -0.30 -3.29 -1.73
C GLU A 28 -0.88 -4.55 -2.37
N ILE A 29 -2.17 -4.77 -2.16
CA ILE A 29 -2.90 -5.90 -2.72
C ILE A 29 -3.62 -5.46 -3.98
N ARG A 30 -3.16 -5.99 -5.11
CA ARG A 30 -3.76 -5.75 -6.42
C ARG A 30 -4.81 -6.80 -6.69
N ASN A 31 -5.88 -6.41 -7.38
CA ASN A 31 -6.92 -7.31 -7.85
C ASN A 31 -7.72 -8.00 -6.74
N ALA A 32 -7.98 -7.33 -5.63
CA ALA A 32 -8.97 -7.80 -4.67
C ALA A 32 -10.37 -7.29 -5.06
N ASP A 33 -11.37 -8.15 -4.88
CA ASP A 33 -12.78 -7.85 -5.15
C ASP A 33 -13.46 -7.19 -3.95
N THR A 34 -12.99 -7.49 -2.74
CA THR A 34 -13.48 -6.92 -1.47
C THR A 34 -12.32 -6.51 -0.57
N PRO A 35 -12.53 -5.54 0.34
CA PRO A 35 -11.52 -5.17 1.32
C PRO A 35 -11.14 -6.35 2.22
N ASP A 36 -12.11 -7.19 2.62
CA ASP A 36 -11.84 -8.37 3.46
C ASP A 36 -10.94 -9.39 2.73
N SER A 37 -11.15 -9.59 1.43
CA SER A 37 -10.27 -10.44 0.62
C SER A 37 -8.86 -9.85 0.52
N ALA A 38 -8.73 -8.53 0.47
CA ALA A 38 -7.42 -7.87 0.48
C ALA A 38 -6.71 -8.07 1.82
N VAL A 39 -7.43 -8.01 2.94
CA VAL A 39 -6.86 -8.30 4.27
C VAL A 39 -6.37 -9.73 4.34
N ALA A 40 -7.19 -10.71 3.99
CA ALA A 40 -6.80 -12.12 4.04
C ALA A 40 -5.54 -12.42 3.19
N GLN A 41 -5.44 -11.81 2.00
CA GLN A 41 -4.24 -11.91 1.18
C GLN A 41 -3.03 -11.22 1.82
N ALA A 42 -3.23 -10.04 2.40
CA ALA A 42 -2.17 -9.32 3.08
C ALA A 42 -1.66 -10.06 4.32
N GLU A 43 -2.55 -10.70 5.11
CA GLU A 43 -2.17 -11.54 6.25
C GLU A 43 -1.26 -12.68 5.81
N GLN A 44 -1.67 -13.44 4.79
CA GLN A 44 -0.90 -14.57 4.28
C GLN A 44 0.47 -14.13 3.71
N GLU A 45 0.49 -13.00 3.00
CA GLU A 45 1.71 -12.45 2.45
C GLU A 45 2.64 -11.92 3.54
N TYR A 46 2.10 -11.33 4.60
CA TYR A 46 2.85 -10.89 5.77
C TYR A 46 3.52 -12.08 6.48
N GLU A 47 2.79 -13.16 6.72
CA GLU A 47 3.34 -14.41 7.28
C GLU A 47 4.48 -14.96 6.44
N ARG A 48 4.32 -14.94 5.11
CA ARG A 48 5.32 -15.40 4.15
C ARG A 48 6.58 -14.53 4.13
N LEU A 49 6.42 -13.20 4.15
CA LEU A 49 7.53 -12.24 4.09
C LEU A 49 8.37 -12.26 5.36
N HIS A 50 7.72 -12.32 6.52
CA HIS A 50 8.40 -12.31 7.82
C HIS A 50 8.73 -13.71 8.33
N ASN A 51 8.31 -14.76 7.61
CA ASN A 51 8.46 -16.18 7.97
C ASN A 51 7.92 -16.47 9.39
N VAL A 52 6.77 -15.89 9.69
CA VAL A 52 6.09 -15.98 10.99
C VAL A 52 4.78 -16.72 10.81
N SER A 53 4.48 -17.65 11.71
CA SER A 53 3.27 -18.46 11.66
C SER A 53 2.03 -17.78 12.26
N GLN A 54 2.20 -16.60 12.85
CA GLN A 54 1.12 -15.81 13.44
C GLN A 54 1.40 -14.32 13.23
N TRP A 55 0.78 -13.71 12.22
CA TRP A 55 0.91 -12.27 11.94
C TRP A 55 0.39 -11.40 13.10
N ASN A 56 -0.58 -11.89 13.88
CA ASN A 56 -1.24 -11.15 14.98
C ASN A 56 -0.32 -10.77 16.15
N ARG A 57 0.89 -11.32 16.24
CA ARG A 57 1.90 -10.91 17.24
C ARG A 57 2.71 -9.70 16.80
N TRP A 58 2.67 -9.40 15.50
CA TRP A 58 3.48 -8.39 14.84
C TRP A 58 2.69 -7.13 14.54
N ALA A 59 1.37 -7.23 14.41
CA ALA A 59 0.49 -6.10 14.24
C ALA A 59 -0.77 -6.29 15.09
N ASP A 60 -1.17 -5.20 15.75
CA ASP A 60 -2.39 -5.16 16.58
C ASP A 60 -3.56 -4.54 15.81
N ILE A 61 -3.25 -3.68 14.84
CA ILE A 61 -4.25 -2.92 14.09
C ILE A 61 -3.94 -3.06 12.59
N ILE A 62 -4.98 -3.34 11.82
CA ILE A 62 -4.94 -3.36 10.35
C ILE A 62 -5.83 -2.24 9.83
N GLU A 63 -5.27 -1.39 8.99
CA GLU A 63 -6.04 -0.40 8.23
C GLU A 63 -6.05 -0.76 6.74
N VAL A 64 -7.23 -0.73 6.14
CA VAL A 64 -7.41 -0.97 4.70
C VAL A 64 -7.85 0.31 4.04
N SER A 65 -7.13 0.71 3.00
CA SER A 65 -7.48 1.87 2.17
C SER A 65 -7.58 1.44 0.72
N GLU A 66 -8.69 1.76 0.06
CA GLU A 66 -8.80 1.55 -1.38
C GLU A 66 -7.94 2.59 -2.11
N VAL A 67 -6.94 2.12 -2.85
CA VAL A 67 -6.12 2.96 -3.72
C VAL A 67 -6.87 3.10 -5.02
N THR A 68 -7.73 4.13 -5.10
CA THR A 68 -8.26 4.54 -6.40
C THR A 68 -7.08 5.00 -7.26
N CYS A 69 -6.66 4.16 -8.21
CA CYS A 69 -5.71 4.58 -9.21
C CYS A 69 -6.37 5.68 -10.05
N ARG A 70 -6.23 6.93 -9.64
CA ARG A 70 -6.40 8.05 -10.56
C ARG A 70 -5.30 7.83 -11.58
N ARG A 71 -5.61 7.17 -12.70
CA ARG A 71 -4.76 7.14 -13.90
C ARG A 71 -4.50 8.60 -14.22
N ALA A 72 -3.40 9.13 -13.71
CA ALA A 72 -2.86 10.39 -14.17
C ALA A 72 -2.55 10.13 -15.63
N THR A 73 -3.45 10.58 -16.49
CA THR A 73 -3.24 10.59 -17.93
C THR A 73 -2.01 11.45 -18.14
N ARG A 74 -0.83 10.80 -18.23
CA ARG A 74 0.36 11.42 -18.80
C ARG A 74 0.02 11.71 -20.25
N ARG A 75 -0.62 12.85 -20.51
CA ARG A 75 -0.62 13.48 -21.82
C ARG A 75 0.84 13.81 -22.10
N ARG A 76 1.53 12.89 -22.77
CA ARG A 76 2.78 13.18 -23.47
C ARG A 76 2.44 14.28 -24.47
N ALA A 77 2.70 15.54 -24.08
CA ALA A 77 2.76 16.63 -25.03
C ALA A 77 4.03 16.44 -25.86
N ALA A 78 3.96 15.56 -26.86
CA ALA A 78 4.94 15.50 -27.93
C ALA A 78 4.70 16.71 -28.83
N ALA A 79 5.21 17.87 -28.44
CA ALA A 79 5.32 19.01 -29.33
C ALA A 79 6.41 18.69 -30.38
N ARG A 80 6.00 18.06 -31.48
CA ARG A 80 6.71 18.13 -32.75
C ARG A 80 6.70 19.60 -33.20
N MET A 81 7.79 20.33 -33.00
CA MET A 81 8.10 21.45 -33.88
C MET A 81 9.06 20.95 -34.96
N ALA A 82 8.44 20.40 -36.01
CA ALA A 82 9.05 20.39 -37.32
C ALA A 82 8.79 21.74 -38.00
N THR A 83 9.70 22.12 -38.90
CA THR A 83 9.62 23.22 -39.88
C THR A 83 10.01 24.61 -39.31
N ALA A 84 10.83 25.43 -39.95
CA ALA A 84 11.29 25.46 -41.34
C ALA A 84 12.67 26.15 -41.48
N ARG A 85 13.25 25.88 -42.64
CA ARG A 85 14.56 26.25 -43.20
C ARG A 85 14.45 27.56 -44.00
N ALA A 86 15.56 28.31 -44.05
CA ALA A 86 15.94 29.34 -45.04
C ALA A 86 15.05 30.61 -45.11
N ALA A 87 15.56 31.81 -45.42
CA ALA A 87 16.78 32.26 -46.09
C ALA A 87 17.23 33.60 -45.51
#